data_AF-A0A2E4PPH8-F1
#
_entry.id   AF-A0A2E4PPH8-F1
#
_cell.length_a   1.000
_cell.length_b   1.000
_cell.length_c   1.000
_cell.angle_alpha   90.00
_cell.angle_beta   90.00
_cell.angle_gamma   90.00
#
_symmetry.space_group_name_H-M   'P 1'
#
loop_
_entity.id
_entity.type
_entity.pdbx_description
1 polymer ?
#
loop_
_entity_poly.entity_id
_entity_poly.type
_entity_poly.pdbx_seq_one_letter_code
_entity_poly.pdbx_strand_id
1 'polypeptide(L)'
;MTALEQHLQAEIEKLRKEKLIMKKIGTSTGFYEYYFSELCNFTTNLECFNAVNELHFDFFGEYKYAGYESFRKYIQRKNKS
;
A
#
# COMPACT_ATOMS: atom_id res chain seq x y z
N MET A 1 28.62 -12.66 -12.62
CA MET A 1 27.19 -12.98 -12.66
C MET A 1 26.75 -13.06 -14.11
N THR A 2 26.05 -14.12 -14.46
CA THR A 2 25.42 -14.31 -15.77
C THR A 2 24.14 -13.48 -15.88
N ALA A 3 23.67 -13.23 -17.10
CA ALA A 3 22.42 -12.48 -17.32
C ALA A 3 21.20 -13.15 -16.64
N LEU A 4 21.18 -14.48 -16.57
CA LEU A 4 20.15 -15.24 -15.87
C LEU A 4 20.18 -15.00 -14.36
N GLU A 5 21.37 -14.99 -13.75
CA GLU A 5 21.53 -14.69 -12.31
C GLU A 5 21.07 -13.27 -11.98
N GLN A 6 21.33 -12.31 -12.87
CA GLN A 6 20.87 -10.91 -12.70
C GLN A 6 19.34 -10.80 -12.79
N HIS A 7 18.72 -11.46 -13.77
CA HIS A 7 17.26 -11.49 -13.88
C HIS A 7 16.62 -12.12 -12.64
N LEU A 8 17.15 -13.26 -12.19
CA LEU A 8 16.63 -13.95 -11.01
C LEU A 8 16.78 -13.10 -9.74
N GLN A 9 17.90 -12.37 -9.59
CA GLN A 9 18.08 -11.44 -8.47
C GLN A 9 17.06 -10.29 -8.50
N ALA A 10 16.77 -9.72 -9.67
CA ALA A 10 15.76 -8.68 -9.83
C ALA A 10 14.35 -9.20 -9.45
N GLU A 11 14.01 -10.41 -9.87
CA GLU A 11 12.76 -11.08 -9.51
C GLU A 11 12.63 -11.27 -7.98
N ILE A 12 13.70 -11.76 -7.33
CA ILE A 12 13.74 -11.95 -5.88
C ILE A 12 13.58 -10.61 -5.15
N GLU A 13 14.24 -9.56 -5.63
CA GLU A 13 14.12 -8.23 -5.03
C GLU A 13 12.70 -7.66 -5.16
N LYS A 14 12.08 -7.85 -6.33
CA LYS A 14 10.68 -7.47 -6.56
C LYS A 14 9.75 -8.19 -5.58
N LEU A 15 9.86 -9.51 -5.46
CA LEU A 15 9.04 -10.30 -4.53
C LEU A 15 9.26 -9.90 -3.07
N ARG A 16 10.50 -9.54 -2.68
CA ARG A 16 10.80 -9.03 -1.34
C ARG A 16 10.11 -7.69 -1.08
N LYS A 17 10.10 -6.78 -2.05
CA LYS A 17 9.41 -5.49 -1.98
C LYS A 17 7.90 -5.68 -1.87
N GLU A 18 7.30 -6.51 -2.71
CA GLU A 18 5.87 -6.83 -2.66
C GLU A 18 5.47 -7.41 -1.30
N LYS A 19 6.24 -8.36 -0.77
CA LYS A 19 6.00 -8.93 0.57
C LYS A 19 6.06 -7.89 1.68
N LEU A 20 6.97 -6.92 1.59
CA LEU A 20 7.07 -5.84 2.57
C LEU A 20 5.85 -4.92 2.51
N ILE A 21 5.42 -4.54 1.30
CA ILE A 21 4.24 -3.71 1.08
C ILE A 21 2.99 -4.42 1.59
N MET A 22 2.80 -5.69 1.23
CA MET A 22 1.70 -6.52 1.71
C MET A 22 1.61 -6.53 3.25
N LYS A 23 2.73 -6.80 3.93
CA LYS A 23 2.79 -6.76 5.40
C LYS A 23 2.42 -5.39 5.96
N LYS A 24 2.87 -4.31 5.31
CA LYS A 24 2.61 -2.94 5.75
C LYS A 24 1.12 -2.61 5.63
N ILE A 25 0.54 -2.76 4.44
CA ILE A 25 -0.85 -2.38 4.18
C ILE A 25 -1.86 -3.33 4.85
N GLY A 26 -1.44 -4.53 5.24
CA GLY A 26 -2.24 -5.47 6.04
C GLY A 26 -2.66 -4.93 7.41
N THR A 27 -2.00 -3.90 7.94
CA THR A 27 -2.42 -3.22 9.19
C THR A 27 -3.02 -1.83 8.90
N SER A 28 -3.93 -1.34 9.75
CA SER A 28 -4.50 0.02 9.56
C SER A 28 -3.45 1.12 9.66
N THR A 29 -2.47 0.97 10.56
CA THR A 29 -1.35 1.91 10.70
C THR A 29 -0.45 1.88 9.48
N GLY A 30 -0.06 0.70 9.00
CA GLY A 30 0.81 0.60 7.84
C GLY A 30 0.11 1.00 6.53
N PHE A 31 -1.20 0.74 6.38
CA PHE A 31 -2.00 1.28 5.29
C PHE A 31 -1.96 2.81 5.28
N TYR A 32 -2.20 3.44 6.44
CA TYR A 32 -2.11 4.89 6.59
C TYR A 32 -0.72 5.41 6.19
N GLU A 33 0.35 4.81 6.72
CA GLU A 33 1.71 5.25 6.41
C GLU A 33 2.07 5.08 4.94
N TYR A 34 1.60 3.99 4.32
CA TYR A 34 1.83 3.73 2.91
C TYR A 34 1.04 4.69 2.02
N TYR A 35 -0.21 4.98 2.36
CA TYR A 35 -1.00 6.01 1.72
C TYR A 35 -0.29 7.37 1.74
N PHE A 36 0.22 7.81 2.91
CA PHE A 36 0.92 9.09 2.99
C PHE A 36 2.26 9.10 2.25
N SER A 37 2.96 7.97 2.15
CA SER A 37 4.19 7.90 1.35
C SER A 37 3.91 7.97 -0.15
N GLU A 38 2.77 7.44 -0.60
CA GLU A 38 2.37 7.45 -2.00
C GLU A 38 1.64 8.72 -2.42
N LEU A 39 1.18 9.54 -1.47
CA LEU A 39 0.34 10.70 -1.75
C LEU A 39 0.95 11.70 -2.75
N CYS A 40 2.27 11.82 -2.81
CA CYS A 40 2.96 12.68 -3.78
C CYS A 40 2.93 12.16 -5.23
N ASN A 41 2.62 10.87 -5.43
CA ASN A 41 2.54 10.23 -6.74
C ASN A 41 1.15 10.37 -7.38
N PHE A 42 0.16 10.89 -6.65
CA PHE A 42 -1.23 10.99 -7.10
C PHE A 42 -1.73 12.42 -7.07
N THR A 43 -2.63 12.75 -8.00
CA THR A 43 -3.21 14.10 -8.12
C THR A 43 -4.17 14.39 -6.97
N THR A 44 -4.95 13.39 -6.56
CA THR A 44 -5.93 13.55 -5.48
C THR A 44 -5.77 12.50 -4.38
N ASN A 45 -6.18 12.90 -3.18
CA ASN A 45 -6.25 12.00 -2.02
C ASN A 45 -7.17 10.78 -2.28
N LEU A 46 -8.25 10.98 -3.04
CA LEU A 46 -9.18 9.89 -3.38
C LEU A 46 -8.52 8.87 -4.32
N GLU A 47 -7.80 9.33 -5.33
CA GLU A 47 -7.05 8.43 -6.24
C GLU A 47 -5.98 7.64 -5.49
N CYS A 48 -5.19 8.31 -4.66
CA CYS A 48 -4.20 7.62 -3.82
C CYS A 48 -4.85 6.58 -2.92
N PHE A 49 -6.00 6.91 -2.31
CA PHE A 49 -6.73 5.97 -1.46
C PHE A 49 -7.23 4.77 -2.27
N ASN A 50 -7.85 5.00 -3.42
CA ASN A 50 -8.37 3.94 -4.27
C ASN A 50 -7.24 3.00 -4.70
N ALA A 51 -6.12 3.54 -5.19
CA ALA A 51 -4.96 2.75 -5.61
C ALA A 51 -4.41 1.87 -4.46
N VAL A 52 -4.29 2.41 -3.25
CA VAL A 52 -3.79 1.65 -2.09
C VAL A 52 -4.83 0.63 -1.60
N ASN A 53 -6.13 0.93 -1.70
CA ASN A 53 -7.21 0.03 -1.31
C ASN A 53 -7.40 -1.11 -2.33
N GLU A 54 -7.20 -0.84 -3.62
CA GLU A 54 -7.12 -1.83 -4.70
C GLU A 54 -5.89 -2.73 -4.50
N LEU A 55 -4.72 -2.15 -4.18
CA LEU A 55 -3.53 -2.94 -3.86
C LEU A 55 -3.75 -3.86 -2.65
N HIS A 56 -4.53 -3.43 -1.66
CA HIS A 56 -4.95 -4.30 -0.56
C HIS A 56 -5.88 -5.42 -1.02
N PHE A 57 -6.83 -5.12 -1.90
CA PHE A 57 -7.70 -6.14 -2.50
C PHE A 57 -6.89 -7.19 -3.27
N ASP A 58 -5.91 -6.76 -4.07
CA ASP A 58 -5.05 -7.66 -4.84
C ASP A 58 -4.27 -8.64 -3.95
N PHE A 59 -3.81 -8.20 -2.77
CA PHE A 59 -3.06 -9.05 -1.86
C PHE A 59 -3.93 -9.91 -0.93
N PHE A 60 -5.10 -9.43 -0.50
CA PHE A 60 -5.90 -10.05 0.56
C PHE A 60 -7.26 -10.57 0.10
N GLY A 61 -7.69 -10.25 -1.13
CA GLY A 61 -9.01 -10.60 -1.67
C GLY A 61 -10.16 -9.74 -1.13
N GLU A 62 -9.86 -8.71 -0.34
CA GLU A 62 -10.85 -7.80 0.22
C GLU A 62 -10.32 -6.37 0.35
N TYR A 63 -11.22 -5.39 0.22
CA TYR A 63 -10.90 -3.99 0.46
C TYR A 63 -10.74 -3.74 1.96
N LYS A 64 -9.69 -3.01 2.35
CA LYS A 64 -9.46 -2.70 3.77
C LYS A 64 -10.52 -1.76 4.35
N TYR A 65 -10.90 -0.77 3.54
CA TYR A 65 -11.90 0.22 3.91
C TYR A 65 -13.03 0.20 2.89
N ALA A 66 -14.26 0.36 3.36
CA ALA A 66 -15.45 0.45 2.51
C ALA A 66 -15.42 1.68 1.57
N GLY A 67 -14.59 2.68 1.86
CA GLY A 67 -14.43 3.87 1.05
C GLY A 67 -13.61 4.95 1.73
N TYR A 68 -13.31 6.01 0.98
CA TYR A 68 -12.41 7.08 1.42
C TYR A 68 -12.92 7.82 2.67
N GLU A 69 -14.23 8.02 2.80
CA GLU A 69 -14.84 8.64 3.98
C GLU A 69 -14.56 7.84 5.27
N SER A 70 -14.59 6.52 5.21
CA SER A 70 -14.27 5.64 6.35
C SER A 70 -12.80 5.74 6.73
N PHE A 71 -11.92 5.77 5.74
CA PHE A 71 -10.48 5.98 5.95
C PHE A 71 -10.18 7.38 6.52
N ARG A 72 -10.85 8.42 6.01
CA ARG A 72 -10.72 9.80 6.49
C ARG A 72 -11.11 9.94 7.96
N LYS A 73 -12.18 9.27 8.40
CA LYS A 73 -12.57 9.21 9.83
C LYS A 73 -11.50 8.53 10.68
N TYR A 74 -10.85 7.48 10.18
CA TYR A 74 -9.70 6.85 10.86
C TYR A 74 -8.53 7.83 11.00
N ILE A 75 -8.15 8.54 9.92
CA ILE A 75 -7.10 9.57 9.94
C ILE A 75 -7.40 10.66 10.97
N GLN A 76 -8.63 11.19 10.98
CA GLN A 76 -9.03 12.23 11.93
C GLN A 76 -8.92 11.81 13.39
N ARG A 77 -9.19 10.54 13.70
CA ARG A 77 -9.01 10.00 15.05
C ARG A 77 -7.53 9.88 15.40
N LYS A 78 -6.72 9.38 14.45
CA LYS A 78 -5.28 9.20 14.64
C LYS A 78 -4.54 10.52 14.85
N ASN A 79 -4.93 11.60 14.17
CA ASN A 79 -4.31 12.92 14.32
C ASN A 79 -4.73 13.69 15.60
N LYS A 80 -5.70 13.18 16.36
CA LYS A 80 -6.15 13.76 17.65
C LYS A 80 -5.52 13.11 18.88
N SER A 81 -4.79 12.01 18.69
CA SER A 81 -4.02 11.31 19.73
C SER A 81 -2.56 11.73 19.67
#